data_AF-A0A3D6CIB0-F1
#
_entry.id   AF-A0A3D6CIB0-F1
#
_cell.length_a   1.000
_cell.length_b   1.000
_cell.length_c   1.000
_cell.angle_alpha   90.00
_cell.angle_beta   90.00
_cell.angle_gamma   90.00
#
_symmetry.space_group_name_H-M   'P 1'
#
loop_
_entity.id
_entity.type
_entity.pdbx_description
1 polymer ?
#
loop_
_entity_poly.entity_id
_entity_poly.type
_entity_poly.pdbx_seq_one_letter_code
_entity_poly.pdbx_strand_id
1 'polypeptide(L)' 'IAAAGFATVTEILNQNLLSESLRKEQIIRAHLTHPAIQEIRGKGLMLAAIVDTPALAAQIIHACLDNGLILFFLLFEG' A
#
# COMPACT_ATOMS: atom_id res chain seq x y z
N ILE A 1 -15.87 -11.82 21.57
CA ILE A 1 -14.65 -11.03 21.22
C ILE A 1 -13.45 -11.96 21.01
N ALA A 2 -13.08 -12.84 21.96
CA ALA A 2 -11.96 -13.77 21.80
C ALA A 2 -12.08 -14.73 20.59
N ALA A 3 -13.29 -15.22 20.28
CA ALA A 3 -13.51 -16.13 19.15
C ALA A 3 -13.14 -15.51 17.78
N ALA A 4 -13.45 -14.22 17.57
CA ALA A 4 -13.08 -13.53 16.33
C ALA A 4 -11.56 -13.35 16.22
N GLY A 5 -10.89 -12.99 17.31
CA GLY A 5 -9.43 -12.87 17.32
C GLY A 5 -8.71 -14.20 17.05
N PHE A 6 -9.19 -15.29 17.65
CA PHE A 6 -8.67 -16.62 17.37
C PHE A 6 -8.83 -16.99 15.90
N ALA A 7 -10.04 -16.80 15.33
CA ALA A 7 -10.29 -17.07 13.92
C ALA A 7 -9.38 -16.25 12.98
N THR A 8 -9.18 -14.95 13.27
CA THR A 8 -8.27 -14.10 12.49
C THR A 8 -6.83 -14.60 12.53
N VAL A 9 -6.29 -14.93 13.70
CA VAL A 9 -4.91 -15.42 13.83
C VAL A 9 -4.75 -16.79 13.15
N THR A 10 -5.72 -17.69 13.31
CA THR A 10 -5.73 -18.98 12.61
C THR A 10 -5.68 -18.80 11.09
N GLU A 11 -6.50 -17.89 10.53
CA GLU A 11 -6.50 -17.64 9.09
C GLU A 11 -5.18 -17.04 8.60
N ILE A 12 -4.62 -16.06 9.34
CA ILE A 12 -3.33 -15.44 9.04
C ILE A 12 -2.22 -16.50 8.94
N LEU A 13 -2.20 -17.46 9.87
CA LEU A 13 -1.21 -18.53 9.91
C LEU A 13 -1.44 -19.57 8.80
N ASN A 14 -2.67 -20.05 8.64
CA ASN A 14 -3.02 -21.11 7.67
C ASN A 14 -2.78 -20.68 6.22
N GLN A 15 -3.11 -19.43 5.88
CA GLN A 15 -2.88 -18.88 4.54
C GLN A 15 -1.48 -18.28 4.37
N ASN A 16 -0.63 -18.35 5.39
CA ASN A 16 0.73 -17.82 5.37
C ASN A 16 0.80 -16.33 4.95
N LEU A 17 -0.17 -15.52 5.42
CA LEU A 17 -0.37 -14.15 4.94
C LEU A 17 0.81 -13.22 5.21
N LEU A 18 1.64 -13.51 6.22
CA LEU A 18 2.84 -12.73 6.52
C LEU A 18 3.86 -12.82 5.38
N SER A 19 4.23 -14.03 4.95
CA SER A 19 5.20 -14.20 3.87
C SER A 19 4.63 -13.73 2.53
N GLU A 20 3.33 -13.97 2.29
CA GLU A 20 2.64 -13.48 1.09
C GLU A 20 2.60 -11.95 1.02
N SER A 21 2.49 -11.26 2.16
CA SER A 21 2.55 -9.79 2.20
C SER A 21 3.92 -9.27 1.71
N LEU A 22 5.01 -9.94 2.09
CA LEU A 22 6.37 -9.59 1.67
C LEU A 22 6.61 -9.95 0.20
N ARG A 23 6.08 -11.08 -0.27
CA ARG A 23 6.16 -11.45 -1.69
C ARG A 23 5.43 -10.43 -2.58
N LYS A 24 4.23 -10.01 -2.16
CA LYS A 24 3.43 -9.01 -2.88
C LYS A 24 4.05 -7.61 -2.81
N GLU A 25 4.72 -7.25 -1.71
CA GLU A 25 5.53 -6.03 -1.64
C GLU A 25 6.54 -5.95 -2.79
N GLN A 26 7.29 -7.03 -3.03
CA GLN A 26 8.30 -7.05 -4.10
C GLN A 26 7.66 -6.86 -5.49
N ILE A 27 6.47 -7.42 -5.71
CA ILE A 27 5.72 -7.24 -6.96
C ILE A 27 5.35 -5.76 -7.14
N ILE A 28 4.82 -5.11 -6.10
CA ILE A 28 4.48 -3.68 -6.15
C ILE A 28 5.74 -2.86 -6.47
N ARG A 29 6.85 -3.10 -5.77
CA ARG A 29 8.12 -2.37 -6.00
C ARG A 29 8.68 -2.59 -7.40
N ALA A 30 8.53 -3.79 -7.96
CA ALA A 30 9.01 -4.11 -9.31
C ALA A 30 8.19 -3.43 -10.41
N HIS A 31 6.88 -3.24 -10.20
CA HIS A 31 5.99 -2.71 -11.23
C HIS A 31 5.66 -1.22 -11.07
N LEU A 32 5.72 -0.67 -9.86
CA LEU A 32 5.41 0.73 -9.59
C LEU A 32 6.67 1.61 -9.69
N THR A 33 7.20 1.78 -10.91
CA THR A 33 8.53 2.37 -11.19
C THR A 33 8.47 3.71 -11.95
N HIS A 34 7.40 4.48 -11.76
CA HIS A 34 7.21 5.73 -12.49
C HIS A 34 8.22 6.82 -12.07
N PRO A 35 8.80 7.62 -12.99
CA PRO A 35 9.82 8.63 -12.67
C PRO A 35 9.39 9.72 -11.67
N ALA A 36 8.09 9.99 -11.58
CA ALA A 36 7.54 10.95 -10.62
C ALA A 36 7.50 10.41 -9.17
N ILE A 37 7.68 9.10 -8.99
CA ILE A 37 7.77 8.47 -7.67
C ILE A 37 9.23 8.60 -7.23
N GLN A 38 9.47 9.41 -6.21
CA GLN A 38 10.81 9.62 -5.65
C GLN A 38 11.26 8.38 -4.87
N GLU A 39 10.33 7.77 -4.13
CA GLU A 39 10.57 6.54 -3.39
C GLU A 39 9.27 5.83 -3.01
N ILE A 40 9.37 4.56 -2.61
CA ILE A 40 8.28 3.80 -1.99
C ILE A 40 8.67 3.47 -0.55
N ARG A 41 8.00 4.08 0.43
CA ARG A 41 8.23 3.86 1.87
C ARG A 41 7.27 2.83 2.45
N GLY A 42 7.69 2.20 3.53
CA GLY A 42 6.90 1.20 4.26
C GLY A 42 7.41 -0.23 4.09
N LYS A 43 6.61 -1.21 4.52
CA LYS A 43 6.97 -2.64 4.55
C LYS A 43 5.72 -3.52 4.43
N GLY A 44 5.87 -4.69 3.81
CA GLY A 44 4.75 -5.57 3.48
C GLY A 44 3.78 -4.84 2.55
N LEU A 45 2.49 -4.89 2.89
CA LEU A 45 1.43 -4.22 2.11
C LEU A 45 1.01 -2.85 2.68
N MET A 46 1.76 -2.33 3.64
CA MET A 46 1.61 -0.95 4.10
C MET A 46 2.69 -0.11 3.41
N LEU A 47 2.36 0.41 2.23
CA LEU A 47 3.28 1.13 1.35
C LEU A 47 2.73 2.50 0.97
N ALA A 48 3.62 3.49 0.84
CA ALA A 48 3.32 4.81 0.32
C ALA A 48 4.29 5.15 -0.82
N ALA A 49 3.76 5.56 -1.97
CA ALA A 49 4.55 6.10 -3.07
C ALA A 49 4.69 7.62 -2.88
N ILE A 50 5.91 8.08 -2.63
CA ILE A 50 6.20 9.50 -2.35
C ILE A 50 6.41 10.24 -3.66
N VAL A 51 5.71 11.35 -3.82
CA VAL A 51 5.83 12.26 -4.98
C VAL A 51 6.19 13.67 -4.53
N ASP A 52 6.75 14.44 -5.45
CA ASP A 52 7.45 15.70 -5.16
C ASP A 52 6.56 16.83 -4.60
N THR A 53 5.27 16.85 -4.91
CA THR A 53 4.39 17.95 -4.48
C THR A 53 3.04 17.47 -3.95
N PRO A 54 2.45 18.18 -2.96
CA PRO A 54 1.09 17.92 -2.48
C PRO A 54 0.04 17.99 -3.59
N ALA A 55 0.22 18.91 -4.55
CA ALA A 55 -0.70 19.07 -5.67
C ALA A 55 -0.71 17.84 -6.59
N LEU A 56 0.47 17.28 -6.89
CA LEU A 56 0.58 16.05 -7.67
C LEU A 56 -0.01 14.85 -6.91
N ALA A 57 0.27 14.73 -5.61
CA ALA A 57 -0.31 13.68 -4.78
C ALA A 57 -1.84 13.73 -4.78
N ALA A 58 -2.44 14.92 -4.64
CA ALA A 58 -3.89 15.10 -4.69
C ALA A 58 -4.48 14.71 -6.06
N GLN A 59 -3.82 15.08 -7.16
CA GLN A 59 -4.25 14.68 -8.50
C GLN A 59 -4.24 13.15 -8.67
N ILE A 60 -3.18 12.49 -8.21
CA ILE A 60 -3.07 11.02 -8.24
C ILE A 60 -4.20 10.39 -7.44
N ILE A 61 -4.47 10.88 -6.22
CA ILE A 61 -5.53 10.34 -5.36
C ILE A 61 -6.90 10.47 -6.01
N HIS A 62 -7.22 11.63 -6.58
CA HIS A 62 -8.49 11.84 -7.27
C HIS A 62 -8.61 10.95 -8.52
N ALA A 63 -7.56 10.88 -9.34
CA ALA A 63 -7.56 10.00 -10.51
C ALA A 63 -7.72 8.52 -10.11
N CYS A 64 -7.06 8.08 -9.04
CA CYS A 64 -7.23 6.72 -8.51
C CYS A 64 -8.65 6.49 -8.02
N LEU A 65 -9.26 7.46 -7.32
CA LEU A 65 -10.64 7.36 -6.85
C LEU A 65 -11.63 7.23 -8.02
N ASP A 66 -11.45 8.00 -9.09
CA ASP A 66 -12.26 7.91 -10.31
C ASP A 66 -12.13 6.54 -10.99
N ASN A 67 -10.98 5.87 -10.80
CA ASN A 67 -10.72 4.50 -11.27
C ASN A 67 -11.04 3.41 -10.22
N GLY A 68 -11.70 3.75 -9.11
CA GLY A 68 -12.14 2.79 -8.08
C GLY A 68 -11.05 2.37 -7.09
N LEU A 69 -9.90 3.03 -7.06
CA LEU A 69 -8.82 2.81 -6.10
C LEU A 69 -8.80 3.91 -5.02
N ILE A 70 -9.07 3.52 -3.78
CA ILE A 70 -9.06 4.43 -2.63
C ILE A 70 -7.63 4.54 -2.10
N LEU A 71 -7.08 5.77 -2.10
CA LEU A 71 -5.77 6.11 -1.54
C LEU A 71 -5.90 7.13 -0.43
N PHE A 72 -4.96 7.08 0.54
CA PHE A 72 -4.85 8.07 1.60
C PHE A 72 -3.92 9.22 1.18
N PHE A 73 -4.15 10.42 1.74
CA PHE A 73 -3.36 11.64 1.52
C PHE A 73 -1.97 11.63 2.20
N LEU A 74 -1.31 10.47 2.26
CA LEU A 74 0.01 10.27 2.87
C LEU A 74 1.13 10.12 1.80
N LEU A 75 0.89 10.59 0.57
CA LEU A 75 1.78 10.40 -0.60
C LEU A 75 2.77 11.56 -0.83
N PHE A 76 2.85 12.53 0.09
CA PHE A 76 3.78 13.66 0.00
C PHE A 76 4.29 14.01 1.40
N GLU A 77 5.47 14.61 1.46
CA GLU A 77 5.98 15.27 2.66
C GLU A 77 5.80 16.79 2.51
N GLY A 78 5.44 17.45 3.61
CA GLY A 78 5.31 18.92 3.67
C GLY A 78 6.62 19.62 3.98
#